data_AF-A0A7S4C0L6-F1
#
_entry.id   AF-A0A7S4C0L6-F1
#
_cell.length_a   1.000
_cell.length_b   1.000
_cell.length_c   1.000
_cell.angle_alpha   90.00
_cell.angle_beta   90.00
_cell.angle_gamma   90.00
#
_symmetry.space_group_name_H-M   'P 1'
#
loop_
_entity.id
_entity.type
_entity.pdbx_description
1 polymer ?
#
loop_
_entity_poly.entity_id
_entity_poly.type
_entity_poly.pdbx_seq_one_letter_code
_entity_poly.pdbx_strand_id
1 'polypeptide(L)'
;GRPVSMAATARFPAATPRRSWQLLLLIVLLLICEPALAKKRSRARNKQVNVKRECERTTCATVHTDDFDNCVLKCQSPECYEDIYGEEELEPGEVDRDRSRKFQSCITSGGPKKKRKSSRQTPKEESGEGLQAAEAAMHQKVEF
;
A
#
# COMPACT_ATOMS: atom_id res chain seq x y z
N GLY A 1 -76.23 -39.86 1.87
CA GLY A 1 -75.50 -40.55 2.94
C GLY A 1 -74.06 -40.74 2.54
N ARG A 2 -73.18 -40.00 3.24
CA ARG A 2 -71.73 -40.09 3.45
C ARG A 2 -70.68 -40.16 2.31
N PRO A 3 -69.49 -39.54 2.55
CA PRO A 3 -68.43 -39.25 1.57
C PRO A 3 -67.12 -40.01 1.82
N VAL A 4 -66.16 -39.96 0.89
CA VAL A 4 -64.72 -40.16 1.12
C VAL A 4 -63.96 -39.59 -0.10
N SER A 5 -63.35 -38.41 -0.04
CA SER A 5 -62.07 -38.04 0.60
C SER A 5 -60.90 -38.89 0.11
N MET A 6 -60.18 -38.40 -0.91
CA MET A 6 -58.86 -38.90 -1.30
C MET A 6 -57.80 -37.85 -0.97
N ALA A 7 -57.03 -38.13 0.08
CA ALA A 7 -55.83 -37.38 0.42
C ALA A 7 -54.68 -37.83 -0.50
N ALA A 8 -54.14 -36.90 -1.29
CA ALA A 8 -52.91 -37.09 -2.03
C ALA A 8 -51.72 -36.98 -1.07
N THR A 9 -51.00 -38.08 -0.85
CA THR A 9 -49.75 -38.08 -0.11
C THR A 9 -48.60 -37.65 -1.02
N ALA A 10 -48.02 -36.49 -0.73
CA ALA A 10 -46.80 -36.02 -1.38
C ALA A 10 -45.63 -36.92 -0.97
N ARG A 11 -44.97 -37.54 -1.96
CA ARG A 11 -43.73 -38.29 -1.79
C ARG A 11 -42.58 -37.28 -1.69
N PHE A 12 -42.07 -37.06 -0.48
CA PHE A 12 -40.80 -36.36 -0.29
C PHE A 12 -39.63 -37.27 -0.70
N PRO A 13 -38.68 -36.83 -1.55
CA PRO A 13 -37.51 -37.62 -1.88
C PRO A 13 -36.59 -37.75 -0.65
N ALA A 14 -36.28 -38.99 -0.28
CA ALA A 14 -35.31 -39.31 0.76
C ALA A 14 -33.92 -38.79 0.36
N ALA A 15 -33.53 -37.64 0.91
CA ALA A 15 -32.18 -37.13 0.81
C ALA A 15 -31.21 -38.11 1.48
N THR A 16 -30.22 -38.60 0.72
CA THR A 16 -29.23 -39.57 1.19
C THR A 16 -28.36 -38.97 2.32
N PRO A 17 -28.36 -39.52 3.55
CA PRO A 17 -27.71 -38.93 4.72
C PRO A 17 -26.18 -38.97 4.68
N ARG A 18 -25.58 -39.70 3.73
CA ARG A 18 -24.11 -39.80 3.61
C ARG A 18 -23.45 -38.54 3.05
N ARG A 19 -24.11 -37.82 2.14
CA ARG A 19 -23.54 -36.60 1.53
C ARG A 19 -23.66 -35.38 2.45
N SER A 20 -24.71 -35.33 3.27
CA SER A 20 -24.91 -34.24 4.24
C SER A 20 -23.87 -34.28 5.36
N TRP A 21 -23.51 -35.47 5.86
CA TRP A 21 -22.45 -35.62 6.87
C TRP A 21 -21.06 -35.28 6.35
N GLN A 22 -20.76 -35.62 5.09
CA GLN A 22 -19.49 -35.25 4.45
C GLN A 22 -19.35 -33.73 4.29
N LEU A 23 -20.44 -33.04 3.93
CA LEU A 23 -20.45 -31.57 3.84
C LEU A 23 -20.31 -30.91 5.21
N LEU A 24 -20.99 -31.43 6.24
CA LEU A 24 -20.84 -30.95 7.61
C LEU A 24 -19.39 -31.10 8.12
N LEU A 25 -18.75 -32.25 7.87
CA LEU A 25 -17.34 -32.47 8.23
C LEU A 25 -16.40 -31.49 7.52
N LEU A 26 -16.61 -31.22 6.24
CA LEU A 26 -15.81 -30.23 5.50
C LEU A 26 -15.99 -28.80 6.03
N ILE A 27 -17.22 -28.41 6.36
CA ILE A 27 -17.50 -27.09 6.95
C ILE A 27 -16.84 -26.96 8.32
N VAL A 28 -16.92 -27.99 9.17
CA VAL A 28 -16.25 -28.02 10.47
C VAL A 28 -14.73 -27.94 10.32
N LEU A 29 -14.14 -28.65 9.35
CA LEU A 29 -12.71 -28.58 9.06
C LEU A 29 -12.25 -27.16 8.63
N LEU A 30 -13.07 -26.46 7.83
CA LEU A 30 -12.82 -25.08 7.43
C LEU A 30 -12.94 -24.09 8.59
N LEU A 31 -13.83 -24.34 9.56
CA LEU A 31 -14.00 -23.49 10.76
C LEU A 31 -12.85 -23.65 11.77
N ILE A 32 -12.22 -24.82 11.85
CA ILE A 32 -11.09 -25.10 12.76
C ILE A 32 -9.77 -24.55 12.19
N CYS A 33 -9.68 -24.34 10.88
CA CYS A 33 -8.53 -23.70 10.24
C CYS A 33 -8.54 -22.18 10.48
N GLU A 34 -8.19 -21.75 11.71
CA GLU A 34 -7.92 -20.34 11.96
C GLU A 34 -6.72 -19.88 11.12
N PRO A 35 -6.82 -18.73 10.40
CA PRO A 35 -5.69 -18.18 9.68
C PRO A 35 -4.66 -17.59 10.67
N ALA A 36 -3.74 -18.42 11.16
CA ALA A 36 -2.65 -18.00 12.07
C ALA A 36 -1.82 -16.83 11.50
N LEU A 37 -1.75 -16.70 10.17
CA LEU A 37 -1.08 -15.59 9.48
C LEU A 37 -1.79 -14.24 9.63
N ALA A 38 -3.09 -14.21 9.89
CA ALA A 38 -3.86 -12.96 10.04
C ALA A 38 -3.48 -12.22 11.34
N LYS A 39 -3.28 -12.96 12.44
CA LYS A 39 -2.94 -12.38 13.77
C LYS A 39 -1.58 -11.66 13.76
N LYS A 40 -0.57 -12.19 13.05
CA LYS A 40 0.76 -11.56 12.97
C LYS A 40 0.74 -10.24 12.20
N ARG A 41 0.05 -10.18 11.06
CA ARG A 41 -0.08 -8.96 10.24
C ARG A 41 -0.82 -7.85 10.99
N SER A 42 -1.86 -8.21 11.77
CA SER A 42 -2.61 -7.27 12.60
C SER A 42 -1.73 -6.55 13.62
N ARG A 43 -0.88 -7.29 14.35
CA ARG A 43 0.04 -6.71 15.34
C ARG A 43 1.02 -5.72 14.73
N ALA A 44 1.63 -6.06 13.59
CA ALA A 44 2.58 -5.18 12.90
C ALA A 44 1.91 -3.87 12.44
N ARG A 45 0.71 -3.96 11.87
CA ARG A 45 -0.09 -2.78 11.48
C ARG A 45 -0.43 -1.92 12.70
N ASN A 46 -0.91 -2.52 13.79
CA ASN A 46 -1.24 -1.78 15.01
C ASN A 46 -0.03 -1.07 15.60
N LYS A 47 1.15 -1.71 15.59
CA LYS A 47 2.39 -1.05 16.00
C LYS A 47 2.67 0.19 15.16
N GLN A 48 2.55 0.11 13.83
CA GLN A 48 2.78 1.24 12.94
C GLN A 48 1.78 2.38 13.18
N VAL A 49 0.49 2.06 13.37
CA VAL A 49 -0.54 3.05 13.70
C VAL A 49 -0.25 3.74 15.03
N ASN A 50 0.21 3.00 16.03
CA ASN A 50 0.56 3.56 17.33
C ASN A 50 1.78 4.49 17.23
N VAL A 51 2.83 4.11 16.50
CA VAL A 51 4.00 4.97 16.27
C VAL A 51 3.60 6.26 15.55
N LYS A 52 2.76 6.18 14.50
CA LYS A 52 2.25 7.37 13.81
C LYS A 52 1.53 8.32 14.78
N ARG A 53 0.62 7.77 15.61
CA ARG A 53 -0.13 8.56 16.60
C ARG A 53 0.76 9.17 17.68
N GLU A 54 1.82 8.47 18.07
CA GLU A 54 2.80 9.01 19.01
C GLU A 54 3.51 10.21 18.39
N CYS A 55 4.04 10.06 17.16
CA CYS A 55 4.65 11.17 16.42
C CYS A 55 3.73 12.38 16.27
N GLU A 56 2.45 12.16 15.93
CA GLU A 56 1.45 13.23 15.81
C GLU A 56 1.24 13.99 17.14
N ARG A 57 1.28 13.28 18.28
CA ARG A 57 0.91 13.83 19.60
C ARG A 57 2.08 14.35 20.42
N THR A 58 3.29 13.84 20.22
CA THR A 58 4.45 14.19 21.04
C THR A 58 5.44 15.02 20.24
N THR A 59 5.91 14.49 19.11
CA THR A 59 6.98 15.11 18.32
C THR A 59 6.48 16.26 17.44
N CYS A 60 5.36 16.06 16.75
CA CYS A 60 4.86 17.00 15.75
C CYS A 60 3.70 17.87 16.26
N ALA A 61 3.41 17.84 17.57
CA ALA A 61 2.25 18.50 18.15
C ALA A 61 2.25 20.03 18.00
N THR A 62 3.43 20.64 17.95
CA THR A 62 3.61 22.09 17.82
C THR A 62 4.06 22.52 16.43
N VAL A 63 4.12 21.59 15.48
CA VAL A 63 4.55 21.88 14.10
C VAL A 63 3.39 22.52 13.34
N HIS A 64 3.69 23.48 12.48
CA HIS A 64 2.70 24.12 11.61
C HIS A 64 2.04 23.08 10.70
N THR A 65 0.80 23.33 10.31
CA THR A 65 0.00 22.41 9.48
C THR A 65 0.68 22.07 8.16
N ASP A 66 1.45 23.00 7.61
CA ASP A 66 2.08 22.89 6.30
C ASP A 66 3.25 21.88 6.32
N ASP A 67 3.94 21.76 7.45
CA ASP A 67 5.06 20.82 7.66
C ASP A 67 4.65 19.58 8.46
N PHE A 68 3.39 19.51 8.91
CA PHE A 68 2.93 18.48 9.83
C PHE A 68 3.11 17.08 9.24
N ASP A 69 2.73 16.89 7.98
CA ASP A 69 2.84 15.59 7.31
C ASP A 69 4.30 15.16 7.14
N ASN A 70 5.17 16.10 6.73
CA ASN A 70 6.61 15.86 6.60
C ASN A 70 7.24 15.52 7.97
N CYS A 71 6.86 16.22 9.03
CA CYS A 71 7.30 15.91 10.39
C CYS A 71 6.90 14.49 10.82
N VAL A 72 5.64 14.10 10.61
CA VAL A 72 5.13 12.79 11.01
C VAL A 72 5.81 11.65 10.24
N LEU A 73 6.16 11.87 8.97
CA LEU A 73 6.92 10.91 8.18
C LEU A 73 8.37 10.80 8.66
N LYS A 74 9.07 11.92 8.87
CA LYS A 74 10.44 11.95 9.44
C LYS A 74 10.50 11.26 10.80
N CYS A 75 9.54 11.55 11.68
CA CYS A 75 9.45 10.95 13.02
C CYS A 75 9.26 9.42 12.97
N GLN A 76 8.46 8.91 12.04
CA GLN A 76 8.24 7.46 11.92
C GLN A 76 9.49 6.69 11.52
N SER A 77 10.28 7.23 10.59
CA SER A 77 11.58 6.68 10.20
C SER A 77 12.37 7.70 9.37
N PRO A 78 13.44 8.31 9.89
CA PRO A 78 14.22 9.29 9.15
C PRO A 78 14.91 8.67 7.93
N GLU A 79 15.49 7.48 8.09
CA GLU A 79 16.17 6.73 7.02
C GLU A 79 15.26 6.45 5.81
N CYS A 80 14.03 6.00 6.05
CA CYS A 80 13.07 5.73 4.98
C CYS A 80 12.47 7.02 4.41
N TYR A 81 12.44 8.10 5.20
CA TYR A 81 12.01 9.40 4.72
C TYR A 81 13.02 9.94 3.72
N GLU A 82 14.31 9.95 4.07
CA GLU A 82 15.36 10.46 3.19
C GLU A 82 15.45 9.68 1.87
N ASP A 83 15.33 8.35 1.88
CA ASP A 83 15.39 7.53 0.66
C ASP A 83 14.23 7.77 -0.31
N ILE A 84 13.08 8.28 0.18
CA ILE A 84 11.85 8.40 -0.62
C ILE A 84 11.45 9.85 -0.87
N TYR A 85 11.68 10.70 0.12
CA TYR A 85 11.28 12.10 0.20
C TYR A 85 12.45 13.08 0.28
N GLY A 86 13.69 12.61 0.41
CA GLY A 86 14.85 13.49 0.57
C GLY A 86 15.21 14.33 -0.67
N GLU A 87 14.87 13.87 -1.89
CA GLU A 87 15.11 14.64 -3.12
C GLU A 87 14.06 15.74 -3.33
N GLU A 88 12.80 15.47 -2.97
CA GLU A 88 11.66 16.35 -3.18
C GLU A 88 10.64 16.10 -2.07
N GLU A 89 10.59 16.98 -1.06
CA GLU A 89 9.64 16.84 0.05
C GLU A 89 8.19 17.05 -0.45
N LEU A 90 7.19 16.50 0.28
CA LEU A 90 5.79 16.72 -0.13
C LEU A 90 5.42 18.18 0.07
N GLU A 91 4.72 18.75 -0.90
CA GLU A 91 4.10 20.06 -0.73
C GLU A 91 2.91 20.00 0.25
N PRO A 92 2.56 21.12 0.91
CA PRO A 92 1.40 21.19 1.80
C PRO A 92 0.11 20.76 1.09
N GLY A 93 -0.53 19.71 1.58
CA GLY A 93 -1.77 19.15 1.01
C GLY A 93 -1.57 18.17 -0.15
N GLU A 94 -0.34 17.89 -0.57
CA GLU A 94 -0.02 16.87 -1.56
C GLU A 94 -0.16 15.46 -0.98
N VAL A 95 -0.73 14.53 -1.76
CA VAL A 95 -0.85 13.12 -1.34
C VAL A 95 -0.30 12.21 -2.44
N ASP A 96 1.01 11.93 -2.37
CA ASP A 96 1.62 10.91 -3.23
C ASP A 96 1.41 9.50 -2.66
N ARG A 97 0.49 8.75 -3.29
CA ARG A 97 0.15 7.38 -2.87
C ARG A 97 1.21 6.35 -3.21
N ASP A 98 2.00 6.55 -4.25
CA ASP A 98 3.00 5.60 -4.69
C ASP A 98 4.24 5.68 -3.80
N ARG A 99 4.69 6.88 -3.47
CA ARG A 99 5.74 7.13 -2.47
C ARG A 99 5.29 6.69 -1.09
N SER A 100 4.03 6.94 -0.72
CA SER A 100 3.47 6.44 0.54
C SER A 100 3.55 4.91 0.67
N ARG A 101 3.28 4.17 -0.41
CA ARG A 101 3.42 2.70 -0.43
C ARG A 101 4.87 2.27 -0.30
N LYS A 102 5.80 2.93 -1.00
CA LYS A 102 7.24 2.68 -0.89
C LYS A 102 7.71 2.90 0.56
N PHE A 103 7.23 3.96 1.20
CA PHE A 103 7.59 4.32 2.58
C PHE A 103 7.10 3.28 3.58
N GLN A 104 5.84 2.86 3.47
CA GLN A 104 5.30 1.78 4.30
C GLN A 104 6.06 0.47 4.08
N SER A 105 6.45 0.17 2.83
CA SER A 105 7.27 -1.00 2.53
C SER A 105 8.65 -0.90 3.18
N CYS A 106 9.31 0.26 3.13
CA CYS A 106 10.63 0.49 3.73
C CYS A 106 10.62 0.26 5.24
N ILE A 107 9.66 0.86 5.95
CA ILE A 107 9.48 0.68 7.39
C ILE A 107 9.21 -0.79 7.73
N THR A 108 8.33 -1.44 6.96
CA THR A 108 7.98 -2.85 7.21
C THR A 108 9.17 -3.79 6.97
N SER A 109 10.07 -3.45 6.04
CA SER A 109 11.29 -4.22 5.80
C SER A 109 12.44 -3.93 6.76
N GLY A 110 12.28 -2.99 7.69
CA GLY A 110 13.30 -2.65 8.68
C GLY A 110 14.38 -1.69 8.17
N GLY A 111 14.04 -0.81 7.21
CA GLY A 111 14.95 0.23 6.71
C GLY A 111 15.20 0.15 5.20
N PRO A 112 15.98 1.10 4.66
CA PRO A 112 16.26 1.20 3.23
C PRO A 112 16.99 -0.04 2.74
N LYS A 113 16.46 -0.67 1.69
CA LYS A 113 17.14 -1.79 1.05
C LYS A 113 18.29 -1.22 0.24
N LYS A 114 19.54 -1.50 0.63
CA LYS A 114 20.72 -1.22 -0.20
C LYS A 114 20.47 -1.79 -1.59
N LYS A 115 20.17 -0.94 -2.56
CA LYS A 115 20.02 -1.35 -3.96
C LYS A 115 21.38 -1.91 -4.37
N ARG A 116 21.49 -3.24 -4.47
CA ARG A 116 22.60 -3.88 -5.18
C ARG A 116 22.55 -3.24 -6.57
N LYS A 117 23.58 -2.47 -6.94
CA LYS A 117 23.70 -1.83 -8.26
C LYS A 117 23.60 -2.93 -9.33
N SER A 118 22.38 -3.26 -9.74
CA SER A 118 22.11 -3.92 -11.01
C SER A 118 22.01 -2.78 -11.99
N SER A 119 23.06 -2.64 -12.79
CA SER A 119 23.12 -1.82 -13.99
C SER A 119 21.93 -2.14 -14.89
N ARG A 120 20.81 -1.44 -14.68
CA ARG A 120 19.74 -1.32 -15.65
C ARG A 120 19.26 0.12 -15.62
N GLN A 121 20.10 0.98 -16.18
CA GLN A 121 19.67 2.27 -16.70
C GLN A 121 18.61 1.97 -17.77
N THR A 122 17.36 2.34 -17.51
CA THR A 122 16.40 2.60 -18.58
C THR A 122 16.75 3.97 -19.16
N PRO A 123 16.84 4.12 -20.50
CA PRO A 123 17.11 5.41 -21.13
C PRO A 123 16.07 6.44 -20.68
N LYS A 124 16.57 7.61 -20.29
CA LYS A 124 15.77 8.81 -20.07
C LYS A 124 15.27 9.22 -21.46
N GLU A 125 13.98 9.06 -21.73
CA GLU A 125 13.37 9.69 -22.90
C GLU A 125 13.45 11.21 -22.70
N GLU A 126 14.22 11.84 -23.59
CA GLU A 126 14.23 13.28 -23.83
C GLU A 126 12.88 13.67 -24.45
N SER A 127 12.00 14.31 -23.68
CA SER A 127 10.95 15.16 -24.23
C SER A 127 11.46 16.59 -24.22
N GLY A 128 11.86 17.06 -25.39
CA GLY A 128 12.57 18.31 -25.57
C GLY A 128 11.71 19.55 -25.41
N GLU A 129 12.32 20.57 -24.82
CA GLU A 129 12.08 21.99 -25.08
C GLU A 129 13.43 22.69 -24.93
N GLY A 130 13.88 23.41 -25.96
CA GLY A 130 15.16 24.14 -25.90
C GLY A 130 15.97 24.20 -27.19
N LEU A 131 15.34 24.09 -28.36
CA LEU A 131 15.97 24.51 -29.62
C LEU A 131 15.80 26.03 -29.74
N GLN A 132 16.74 26.82 -29.24
CA GLN A 132 17.09 28.20 -29.68
C GLN A 132 18.06 28.86 -28.68
N ALA A 133 19.35 28.87 -28.99
CA ALA A 133 20.31 29.95 -28.72
C ALA A 133 21.75 29.46 -28.98
N ALA A 134 22.05 29.09 -30.22
CA ALA A 134 23.43 28.87 -30.67
C ALA A 134 23.57 29.34 -32.12
N GLU A 135 23.28 30.62 -32.36
CA GLU A 135 23.62 31.29 -33.61
C GLU A 135 23.98 32.76 -33.33
N ALA A 136 25.15 32.97 -32.73
CA ALA A 136 25.81 34.27 -32.66
C ALA A 136 27.32 34.06 -32.43
N ALA A 137 27.97 33.32 -33.34
CA ALA A 137 29.42 33.24 -33.42
C ALA A 137 29.84 33.26 -34.90
N MET A 138 29.69 34.41 -35.56
CA MET A 138 30.37 34.67 -36.82
C MET A 138 30.58 36.18 -36.98
N HIS A 139 31.82 36.57 -37.29
CA HIS A 139 32.29 37.90 -37.67
C HIS A 139 32.42 38.97 -36.55
N GLN A 140 33.63 39.11 -35.99
CA GLN A 140 34.52 40.20 -36.43
C GLN A 140 35.95 39.96 -35.94
N LYS A 141 36.80 39.55 -36.87
CA LYS A 141 38.26 39.54 -36.75
C LYS A 141 38.75 40.58 -37.75
N VAL A 142 38.79 41.86 -37.35
CA VAL A 142 39.44 42.95 -38.12
C VAL A 142 39.87 44.04 -37.12
N GLU A 143 41.19 44.17 -36.98
CA GLU A 143 41.99 45.38 -36.65
C GLU A 143 41.67 46.20 -35.39
N PHE A 144 42.61 46.27 -34.44
CA PHE A 144 43.60 47.36 -34.30
C PHE A 144 44.74 46.91 -33.38
#